data_AF-A0A4V3JCE9-F1
#
_entry.id   AF-A0A4V3JCE9-F1
#
_cell.length_a   1.000
_cell.length_b   1.000
_cell.length_c   1.000
_cell.angle_alpha   90.00
_cell.angle_beta   90.00
_cell.angle_gamma   90.00
#
_symmetry.space_group_name_H-M   'P 1'
#
loop_
_entity.id
_entity.type
_entity.pdbx_description
1 polymer ?
#
loop_
_entity_poly.entity_id
_entity_poly.type
_entity_poly.pdbx_seq_one_letter_code
_entity_poly.pdbx_strand_id
1 'polypeptide(L)'
;MKTDFSKILIYGLGMMGASLSLALRKKNSSAEIVGVVGSPSSKEKGIRLKSADKIFTAEEFSKSPDWESYDLIVFGVPVNTTVEVISKLPSGFKGLLTDMGSTKQEITHAVESVLTGEHRYISSHPMCGSEESGLEFANVDLYENRLCILTRPKGATDEAYSEIESFWKFLGMSTTEIPAHDHDKILSYVSHVPHLISSLMTNWVWENGCVREFTQNSPLPLTGGGFRDMTRIAGSNPKMWSPIFSSNQEEIYKALLDYKDRLDKLLSELSPEKPLDLKRWESFMEQSRIDRDAILKKQNDSKNP
;
A
#
# COMPACT_ATOMS: atom_id res chain seq x y z
N MET A 1 -22.42 10.46 10.54
CA MET A 1 -21.41 11.47 10.15
C MET A 1 -21.49 11.57 8.63
N LYS A 2 -21.87 12.74 8.12
CA LYS A 2 -22.17 12.95 6.70
C LYS A 2 -20.86 13.36 6.01
N THR A 3 -20.29 12.50 5.17
CA THR A 3 -19.24 12.89 4.22
C THR A 3 -19.95 13.43 2.99
N ASP A 4 -20.57 14.60 3.10
CA ASP A 4 -21.42 15.21 2.07
C ASP A 4 -20.54 15.90 1.00
N PHE A 5 -19.61 15.15 0.42
CA PHE A 5 -18.86 15.60 -0.75
C PHE A 5 -19.82 15.58 -1.95
N SER A 6 -19.92 16.71 -2.65
CA SER A 6 -20.76 16.81 -3.85
C SER A 6 -19.99 16.37 -5.10
N LYS A 7 -18.67 16.61 -5.15
CA LYS A 7 -17.82 16.20 -6.27
C LYS A 7 -16.46 15.68 -5.78
N ILE A 8 -16.10 14.46 -6.19
CA ILE A 8 -14.85 13.80 -5.82
C ILE A 8 -14.01 13.52 -7.07
N LEU A 9 -12.74 13.91 -7.05
CA LEU A 9 -11.75 13.51 -8.04
C LEU A 9 -10.96 12.31 -7.52
N ILE A 10 -10.90 11.24 -8.31
CA ILE A 10 -9.99 10.11 -8.10
C ILE A 10 -8.91 10.20 -9.19
N TYR A 11 -7.79 10.83 -8.85
CA TYR A 11 -6.66 10.96 -9.77
C TYR A 11 -5.85 9.67 -9.74
N GLY A 12 -6.11 8.76 -10.67
CA GLY A 12 -5.59 7.38 -10.66
C GLY A 12 -6.70 6.36 -10.44
N LEU A 13 -7.50 6.13 -11.49
CA LEU A 13 -8.59 5.15 -11.48
C LEU A 13 -8.05 3.75 -11.85
N GLY A 14 -7.06 3.26 -11.09
CA GLY A 14 -6.58 1.87 -11.13
C GLY A 14 -7.46 0.94 -10.30
N MET A 15 -6.93 -0.20 -9.84
CA MET A 15 -7.67 -1.14 -8.97
C MET A 15 -8.16 -0.46 -7.68
N MET A 16 -7.27 0.24 -6.96
CA MET A 16 -7.61 0.97 -5.73
C MET A 16 -8.64 2.07 -5.99
N GLY A 17 -8.37 2.96 -6.96
CA GLY A 17 -9.25 4.08 -7.28
C GLY A 17 -10.63 3.66 -7.79
N ALA A 18 -10.71 2.65 -8.64
CA ALA A 18 -11.99 2.11 -9.11
C ALA A 18 -12.75 1.41 -7.96
N SER A 19 -12.04 0.68 -7.09
CA SER A 19 -12.64 0.11 -5.87
C SER A 19 -13.23 1.19 -4.97
N LEU A 20 -12.56 2.35 -4.86
CA LEU A 20 -13.04 3.48 -4.06
C LEU A 20 -14.34 4.03 -4.63
N SER A 21 -14.40 4.21 -5.95
CA SER A 21 -15.62 4.63 -6.64
C SER A 21 -16.78 3.67 -6.39
N LEU A 22 -16.53 2.35 -6.53
CA LEU A 22 -17.55 1.33 -6.26
C LEU A 22 -18.00 1.34 -4.79
N ALA A 23 -17.08 1.44 -3.84
CA ALA A 23 -17.40 1.48 -2.41
C ALA A 23 -18.26 2.71 -2.05
N LEU A 24 -17.93 3.89 -2.60
CA LEU A 24 -18.73 5.10 -2.44
C LEU A 24 -20.15 4.92 -2.96
N ARG A 25 -20.31 4.29 -4.12
CA ARG A 25 -21.63 3.97 -4.70
C ARG A 25 -22.39 2.96 -3.84
N LYS A 26 -21.74 1.92 -3.33
CA LYS A 26 -22.35 0.94 -2.40
C LYS A 26 -22.86 1.60 -1.12
N LYS A 27 -22.17 2.62 -0.61
CA LYS A 27 -22.60 3.40 0.56
C LYS A 27 -23.62 4.50 0.24
N ASN A 28 -24.20 4.49 -0.96
CA ASN A 28 -25.19 5.47 -1.45
C ASN A 28 -24.68 6.92 -1.43
N SER A 29 -23.38 7.15 -1.67
CA SER A 29 -22.87 8.50 -1.88
C SER A 29 -23.48 9.13 -3.14
N SER A 30 -24.03 10.33 -2.99
CA SER A 30 -24.57 11.14 -4.08
C SER A 30 -23.49 11.96 -4.82
N ALA A 31 -22.23 11.86 -4.42
CA ALA A 31 -21.14 12.61 -5.04
C ALA A 31 -21.01 12.29 -6.53
N GLU A 32 -20.80 13.31 -7.36
CA GLU A 32 -20.28 13.13 -8.71
C GLU A 32 -18.81 12.67 -8.60
N ILE A 33 -18.48 11.50 -9.14
CA ILE A 33 -17.15 10.92 -9.14
C ILE A 33 -16.52 11.14 -10.50
N VAL A 34 -15.38 11.81 -10.51
CA VAL A 34 -14.54 12.01 -11.70
C VAL A 34 -13.26 11.21 -11.55
N GLY A 35 -12.93 10.38 -12.54
CA GLY A 35 -11.72 9.56 -12.55
C GLY A 35 -10.68 10.07 -13.56
N VAL A 36 -9.40 9.94 -13.22
CA VAL A 36 -8.29 10.15 -14.18
C VAL A 36 -7.53 8.86 -14.38
N VAL A 37 -7.24 8.51 -15.64
CA VAL A 37 -6.47 7.31 -16.03
C VAL A 37 -5.26 7.66 -16.89
N GLY A 38 -4.29 6.74 -16.94
CA GLY A 38 -3.04 6.97 -17.67
C GLY A 38 -3.10 6.77 -19.19
N SER A 39 -4.18 6.20 -19.75
CA SER A 39 -4.26 5.91 -21.19
C SER A 39 -5.68 5.99 -21.76
N PRO A 40 -5.84 6.26 -23.08
CA PRO A 40 -7.15 6.20 -23.75
C PRO A 40 -7.84 4.84 -23.61
N SER A 41 -7.08 3.74 -23.72
CA SER A 41 -7.62 2.39 -23.55
C SER A 41 -8.20 2.16 -22.14
N SER A 42 -7.52 2.67 -21.10
CA SER A 42 -8.05 2.63 -19.73
C SER A 42 -9.32 3.48 -19.58
N LYS A 43 -9.41 4.62 -20.29
CA LYS A 43 -10.60 5.49 -20.26
C LYS A 43 -11.81 4.78 -20.87
N GLU A 44 -11.64 4.21 -22.06
CA GLU A 44 -12.70 3.42 -22.72
C GLU A 44 -13.15 2.26 -21.83
N LYS A 45 -12.21 1.55 -21.20
CA LYS A 45 -12.51 0.45 -20.28
C LYS A 45 -13.30 0.96 -19.06
N GLY A 46 -12.86 2.05 -18.43
CA GLY A 46 -13.55 2.63 -17.28
C GLY A 46 -14.97 3.12 -17.60
N ILE A 47 -15.19 3.67 -18.81
CA ILE A 47 -16.53 4.07 -19.27
C ILE A 47 -17.43 2.84 -19.41
N ARG A 48 -16.95 1.76 -20.07
CA ARG A 48 -17.71 0.50 -20.22
C ARG A 48 -18.08 -0.12 -18.87
N LEU A 49 -17.17 -0.05 -17.91
CA LEU A 49 -17.37 -0.60 -16.56
C LEU A 49 -18.09 0.38 -15.61
N LYS A 50 -18.44 1.59 -16.07
CA LYS A 50 -19.05 2.65 -15.27
C LYS A 50 -18.29 2.92 -13.97
N SER A 51 -16.95 2.93 -14.06
CA SER A 51 -16.07 3.06 -12.90
C SER A 51 -16.04 4.46 -12.28
N ALA A 52 -16.60 5.46 -12.95
CA ALA A 52 -16.84 6.82 -12.47
C ALA A 52 -17.91 7.49 -13.35
N ASP A 53 -18.48 8.63 -12.94
CA ASP A 53 -19.48 9.34 -13.76
C ASP A 53 -18.83 10.05 -14.95
N LYS A 54 -17.60 10.56 -14.77
CA LYS A 54 -16.77 11.13 -15.84
C LYS A 54 -15.35 10.58 -15.73
N ILE A 55 -14.71 10.35 -16.87
CA ILE A 55 -13.34 9.83 -16.93
C ILE A 55 -12.52 10.63 -17.94
N PHE A 56 -11.35 11.08 -17.49
CA PHE A 56 -10.36 11.77 -18.31
C PHE A 56 -9.07 10.95 -18.39
N THR A 57 -8.32 11.09 -19.48
CA THR A 57 -6.90 10.74 -19.45
C THR A 57 -6.13 11.82 -18.70
N ALA A 58 -4.94 11.48 -18.19
CA ALA A 58 -4.06 12.45 -17.54
C ALA A 58 -3.71 13.65 -18.45
N GLU A 59 -3.59 13.41 -19.76
CA GLU A 59 -3.35 14.46 -20.78
C GLU A 59 -4.57 15.36 -20.99
N GLU A 60 -5.78 14.79 -21.03
CA GLU A 60 -7.01 15.59 -21.14
C GLU A 60 -7.21 16.46 -19.89
N PHE A 61 -6.97 15.90 -18.70
CA PHE A 61 -7.09 16.62 -17.45
C PHE A 61 -6.05 17.75 -17.32
N SER A 62 -4.81 17.52 -17.76
CA SER A 62 -3.72 18.51 -17.63
C SER A 62 -3.84 19.72 -18.56
N LYS A 63 -4.61 19.62 -19.65
CA LYS A 63 -4.86 20.75 -20.58
C LYS A 63 -5.69 21.87 -19.95
N SER A 64 -6.58 21.53 -19.02
CA SER A 64 -7.43 22.49 -18.31
C SER A 64 -7.76 21.94 -16.92
N PRO A 65 -6.77 21.91 -16.00
CA PRO A 65 -6.97 21.31 -14.70
C PRO A 65 -7.90 22.18 -13.86
N ASP A 66 -9.06 21.62 -13.50
CA ASP A 66 -10.08 22.28 -12.70
C ASP A 66 -10.04 21.73 -11.26
N TRP A 67 -8.89 21.87 -10.60
CA TRP A 67 -8.68 21.31 -9.26
C TRP A 67 -9.66 21.87 -8.22
N GLU A 68 -10.05 23.13 -8.35
CA GLU A 68 -10.88 23.84 -7.37
C GLU A 68 -12.36 23.42 -7.40
N SER A 69 -12.82 22.74 -8.46
CA SER A 69 -14.22 22.29 -8.52
C SER A 69 -14.51 21.01 -7.73
N TYR A 70 -13.50 20.40 -7.11
CA TYR A 70 -13.64 19.16 -6.35
C TYR A 70 -13.57 19.42 -4.85
N ASP A 71 -14.52 18.86 -4.11
CA ASP A 71 -14.55 18.97 -2.64
C ASP A 71 -13.48 18.07 -1.99
N LEU A 72 -13.19 16.94 -2.63
CA LEU A 72 -12.17 15.98 -2.24
C LEU A 72 -11.42 15.47 -3.48
N ILE A 73 -10.09 15.47 -3.41
CA ILE A 73 -9.20 14.87 -4.39
C ILE A 73 -8.43 13.72 -3.73
N VAL A 74 -8.52 12.54 -4.33
CA VAL A 74 -7.81 11.33 -3.91
C VAL A 74 -6.78 10.92 -4.97
N PHE A 75 -5.50 10.93 -4.62
CA PHE A 75 -4.42 10.44 -5.48
C PHE A 75 -4.30 8.91 -5.35
N GLY A 76 -4.77 8.20 -6.38
CA GLY A 76 -4.67 6.73 -6.53
C GLY A 76 -3.60 6.29 -7.52
N VAL A 77 -2.61 7.14 -7.79
CA VAL A 77 -1.45 6.86 -8.66
C VAL A 77 -0.24 6.41 -7.82
N PRO A 78 0.80 5.82 -8.43
CA PRO A 78 2.04 5.51 -7.73
C PRO A 78 2.65 6.72 -7.01
N VAL A 79 3.46 6.47 -5.98
CA VAL A 79 4.04 7.49 -5.10
C VAL A 79 4.80 8.58 -5.87
N ASN A 80 5.67 8.18 -6.79
CA ASN A 80 6.43 9.11 -7.62
C ASN A 80 5.51 10.01 -8.46
N THR A 81 4.45 9.46 -9.04
CA THR A 81 3.46 10.25 -9.79
C THR A 81 2.65 11.17 -8.87
N THR A 82 2.35 10.73 -7.64
CA THR A 82 1.68 11.58 -6.64
C THR A 82 2.55 12.80 -6.31
N VAL A 83 3.85 12.59 -6.07
CA VAL A 83 4.82 13.67 -5.85
C VAL A 83 4.87 14.64 -7.05
N GLU A 84 4.96 14.11 -8.27
CA GLU A 84 4.94 14.92 -9.50
C GLU A 84 3.65 15.74 -9.66
N VAL A 85 2.49 15.20 -9.28
CA VAL A 85 1.23 15.92 -9.35
C VAL A 85 1.14 17.00 -8.26
N ILE A 86 1.56 16.69 -7.03
CA ILE A 86 1.57 17.63 -5.91
C ILE A 86 2.44 18.85 -6.25
N SER A 87 3.62 18.65 -6.84
CA SER A 87 4.50 19.76 -7.29
C SER A 87 3.87 20.70 -8.33
N LYS A 88 2.77 20.30 -8.98
CA LYS A 88 2.03 21.10 -9.98
C LYS A 88 0.74 21.70 -9.43
N LEU A 89 0.43 21.47 -8.15
CA LEU A 89 -0.75 22.08 -7.53
C LEU A 89 -0.59 23.61 -7.47
N PRO A 90 -1.69 24.37 -7.66
CA PRO A 90 -1.65 25.81 -7.49
C PRO A 90 -1.20 26.19 -6.07
N SER A 91 -0.32 27.19 -5.97
CA SER A 91 0.06 27.76 -4.67
C SER A 91 -1.19 28.29 -3.97
N GLY A 92 -1.41 27.88 -2.71
CA GLY A 92 -2.58 28.27 -1.93
C GLY A 92 -3.86 27.48 -2.22
N PHE A 93 -3.77 26.34 -2.89
CA PHE A 93 -4.91 25.42 -3.06
C PHE A 93 -5.55 25.06 -1.71
N LYS A 94 -6.88 25.18 -1.62
CA LYS A 94 -7.66 25.02 -0.37
C LYS A 94 -8.53 23.78 -0.31
N GLY A 95 -8.61 23.00 -1.39
CA GLY A 95 -9.43 21.79 -1.41
C GLY A 95 -8.88 20.68 -0.51
N LEU A 96 -9.74 19.73 -0.12
CA LEU A 96 -9.33 18.59 0.67
C LEU A 96 -8.61 17.57 -0.20
N LEU A 97 -7.41 17.16 0.20
CA LEU A 97 -6.52 16.27 -0.54
C LEU A 97 -6.10 15.08 0.31
N THR A 98 -6.05 13.91 -0.31
CA THR A 98 -5.41 12.71 0.25
C THR A 98 -4.81 11.87 -0.86
N ASP A 99 -3.92 10.95 -0.51
CA ASP A 99 -3.42 9.90 -1.40
C ASP A 99 -3.79 8.50 -0.89
N MET A 100 -3.31 7.47 -1.59
CA MET A 100 -3.36 6.05 -1.18
C MET A 100 -1.99 5.38 -1.34
N GLY A 101 -0.91 6.15 -1.31
CA GLY A 101 0.44 5.65 -1.56
C GLY A 101 0.89 4.66 -0.49
N SER A 102 1.85 3.80 -0.82
CA SER A 102 2.40 2.80 0.11
C SER A 102 3.57 3.30 0.95
N THR A 103 4.12 4.48 0.64
CA THR A 103 5.22 5.15 1.37
C THR A 103 4.86 6.63 1.58
N LYS A 104 5.29 7.25 2.68
CA LYS A 104 4.76 8.54 3.15
C LYS A 104 5.80 9.65 3.20
N GLN A 105 7.09 9.35 3.37
CA GLN A 105 8.11 10.40 3.52
C GLN A 105 8.22 11.29 2.29
N GLU A 106 8.35 10.73 1.10
CA GLU A 106 8.47 11.50 -0.14
C GLU A 106 7.21 12.35 -0.42
N ILE A 107 6.02 11.78 -0.19
CA ILE A 107 4.74 12.48 -0.37
C ILE A 107 4.65 13.65 0.61
N THR A 108 4.95 13.39 1.89
CA THR A 108 4.93 14.42 2.94
C THR A 108 5.90 15.55 2.61
N HIS A 109 7.12 15.22 2.18
CA HIS A 109 8.11 16.21 1.76
C HIS A 109 7.63 17.05 0.57
N ALA A 110 7.04 16.41 -0.44
CA ALA A 110 6.47 17.11 -1.59
C ALA A 110 5.36 18.08 -1.19
N VAL A 111 4.46 17.65 -0.29
CA VAL A 111 3.39 18.50 0.26
C VAL A 111 3.98 19.70 0.99
N GLU A 112 4.88 19.48 1.93
CA GLU A 112 5.49 20.55 2.74
C GLU A 112 6.30 21.55 1.91
N SER A 113 6.84 21.12 0.75
CA SER A 113 7.56 22.00 -0.17
C SER A 113 6.65 22.93 -0.99
N VAL A 114 5.40 22.53 -1.22
CA VAL A 114 4.43 23.26 -2.06
C VAL A 114 3.42 24.04 -1.19
N LEU A 115 2.91 23.40 -0.15
CA LEU A 115 1.88 23.91 0.75
C LEU A 115 2.53 24.39 2.06
N THR A 116 3.18 25.56 2.01
CA THR A 116 4.03 26.06 3.11
C THR A 116 3.27 26.69 4.29
N GLY A 117 1.95 26.90 4.16
CA GLY A 117 1.08 27.45 5.20
C GLY A 117 0.09 26.41 5.75
N GLU A 118 -1.00 26.87 6.37
CA GLU A 118 -2.11 25.97 6.70
C GLU A 118 -2.74 25.40 5.44
N HIS A 119 -2.94 24.09 5.41
CA HIS A 119 -3.49 23.40 4.25
C HIS A 119 -4.39 22.21 4.65
N ARG A 120 -5.10 21.67 3.66
CA ARG A 120 -6.08 20.60 3.83
C ARG A 120 -5.63 19.31 3.12
N TYR A 121 -4.38 18.91 3.39
CA TYR A 121 -3.81 17.66 2.87
C TYR A 121 -3.54 16.72 4.03
N ILE A 122 -4.07 15.50 3.95
CA ILE A 122 -3.76 14.40 4.87
C ILE A 122 -3.36 13.21 4.03
N SER A 123 -2.17 12.67 4.27
CA SER A 123 -1.71 11.51 3.54
C SER A 123 -2.37 10.25 4.10
N SER A 124 -2.78 9.33 3.23
CA SER A 124 -3.45 8.10 3.65
C SER A 124 -2.81 6.86 3.02
N HIS A 125 -2.80 5.75 3.76
CA HIS A 125 -2.40 4.44 3.28
C HIS A 125 -3.44 3.40 3.71
N PRO A 126 -4.43 3.12 2.85
CA PRO A 126 -5.31 1.98 3.06
C PRO A 126 -4.51 0.67 3.01
N MET A 127 -4.44 -0.05 4.13
CA MET A 127 -3.74 -1.33 4.28
C MET A 127 -4.55 -2.49 3.67
N CYS A 128 -4.83 -2.36 2.39
CA CYS A 128 -5.58 -3.31 1.57
C CYS A 128 -5.06 -3.28 0.14
N GLY A 129 -5.28 -4.37 -0.59
CA GLY A 129 -4.88 -4.45 -1.99
C GLY A 129 -5.05 -5.86 -2.53
N SER A 130 -4.63 -6.03 -3.78
CA SER A 130 -4.55 -7.30 -4.47
C SER A 130 -3.28 -7.32 -5.32
N GLU A 131 -2.76 -8.51 -5.58
CA GLU A 131 -1.72 -8.79 -6.57
C GLU A 131 -2.16 -8.41 -8.00
N GLU A 132 -3.48 -8.31 -8.24
CA GLU A 132 -4.07 -7.92 -9.51
C GLU A 132 -3.95 -6.40 -9.76
N SER A 133 -3.87 -6.01 -11.03
CA SER A 133 -3.70 -4.62 -11.43
C SER A 133 -4.62 -4.23 -12.57
N GLY A 134 -5.22 -3.05 -12.48
CA GLY A 134 -6.19 -2.55 -13.45
C GLY A 134 -7.57 -2.34 -12.83
N LEU A 135 -8.32 -1.42 -13.42
CA LEU A 135 -9.64 -1.02 -12.90
C LEU A 135 -10.70 -2.12 -13.03
N GLU A 136 -10.49 -3.10 -13.92
CA GLU A 136 -11.34 -4.29 -14.05
C GLU A 136 -11.30 -5.21 -12.83
N PHE A 137 -10.26 -5.13 -12.01
CA PHE A 137 -10.10 -5.92 -10.78
C PHE A 137 -10.62 -5.15 -9.55
N ALA A 138 -11.39 -4.08 -9.75
CA ALA A 138 -11.98 -3.33 -8.67
C ALA A 138 -12.89 -4.20 -7.80
N ASN A 139 -12.77 -4.04 -6.48
CA ASN A 139 -13.56 -4.74 -5.50
C ASN A 139 -14.33 -3.74 -4.64
N VAL A 140 -15.66 -3.85 -4.66
CA VAL A 140 -16.57 -2.98 -3.91
C VAL A 140 -16.36 -3.04 -2.39
N ASP A 141 -15.85 -4.16 -1.89
CA ASP A 141 -15.63 -4.44 -0.46
C ASP A 141 -14.16 -4.30 -0.04
N LEU A 142 -13.31 -3.73 -0.90
CA LEU A 142 -11.86 -3.67 -0.69
C LEU A 142 -11.47 -3.03 0.65
N TYR A 143 -12.19 -1.99 1.05
CA TYR A 143 -11.89 -1.16 2.22
C TYR A 143 -12.55 -1.65 3.51
N GLU A 144 -13.57 -2.50 3.44
CA GLU A 144 -14.34 -2.94 4.60
C GLU A 144 -13.46 -3.74 5.59
N ASN A 145 -13.53 -3.40 6.88
CA ASN A 145 -12.76 -4.06 7.94
C ASN A 145 -11.24 -4.08 7.66
N ARG A 146 -10.72 -2.96 7.16
CA ARG A 146 -9.29 -2.72 6.92
C ARG A 146 -8.80 -1.51 7.73
N LEU A 147 -7.50 -1.44 7.93
CA LEU A 147 -6.84 -0.29 8.55
C LEU A 147 -6.45 0.72 7.47
N CYS A 148 -6.68 2.00 7.70
CA CYS A 148 -6.07 3.09 6.96
C CYS A 148 -5.10 3.82 7.90
N ILE A 149 -3.84 3.93 7.50
CA ILE A 149 -2.88 4.75 8.24
C ILE A 149 -2.95 6.17 7.70
N LEU A 150 -3.14 7.13 8.59
CA LEU A 150 -3.16 8.56 8.27
C LEU A 150 -1.84 9.19 8.73
N THR A 151 -1.33 10.11 7.93
CA THR A 151 -0.12 10.88 8.24
C THR A 151 -0.40 12.35 7.98
N ARG A 152 -0.07 13.21 8.95
CA ARG A 152 -0.23 14.67 8.86
C ARG A 152 1.08 15.33 8.45
N PRO A 153 1.17 15.91 7.25
CA PRO A 153 2.24 16.84 6.92
C PRO A 153 2.19 18.07 7.80
N LYS A 154 3.33 18.73 7.98
CA LYS A 154 3.42 20.00 8.70
C LYS A 154 2.53 21.05 8.02
N GLY A 155 1.65 21.68 8.80
CA GLY A 155 0.68 22.67 8.31
C GLY A 155 -0.70 22.09 7.99
N ALA A 156 -0.87 20.76 8.05
CA ALA A 156 -2.18 20.14 7.93
C ALA A 156 -3.10 20.55 9.10
N THR A 157 -4.31 20.98 8.75
CA THR A 157 -5.34 21.40 9.71
C THR A 157 -6.04 20.23 10.40
N ASP A 158 -6.49 20.42 11.65
CA ASP A 158 -7.24 19.42 12.41
C ASP A 158 -8.59 19.09 11.78
N GLU A 159 -9.21 20.07 11.12
CA GLU A 159 -10.44 19.91 10.36
C GLU A 159 -10.22 18.93 9.19
N ALA A 160 -9.15 19.12 8.41
CA ALA A 160 -8.82 18.21 7.30
C ALA A 160 -8.57 16.79 7.78
N TYR A 161 -7.85 16.61 8.90
CA TYR A 161 -7.68 15.30 9.51
C TYR A 161 -9.02 14.66 9.86
N SER A 162 -9.90 15.39 10.54
CA SER A 162 -11.20 14.88 10.98
C SER A 162 -12.09 14.50 9.80
N GLU A 163 -12.04 15.25 8.70
CA GLU A 163 -12.79 14.96 7.47
C GLU A 163 -12.27 13.71 6.75
N ILE A 164 -10.95 13.58 6.58
CA ILE A 164 -10.32 12.40 5.95
C ILE A 164 -10.50 11.15 6.83
N GLU A 165 -10.40 11.30 8.14
CA GLU A 165 -10.67 10.21 9.07
C GLU A 165 -12.12 9.72 8.96
N SER A 166 -13.07 10.66 8.93
CA SER A 166 -14.50 10.36 8.75
C SER A 166 -14.78 9.71 7.40
N PHE A 167 -14.08 10.14 6.34
CA PHE A 167 -14.17 9.57 5.00
C PHE A 167 -13.76 8.09 4.97
N TRP A 168 -12.59 7.74 5.50
CA TRP A 168 -12.16 6.34 5.54
C TRP A 168 -13.04 5.49 6.47
N LYS A 169 -13.49 6.03 7.61
CA LYS A 169 -14.45 5.35 8.50
C LYS A 169 -15.79 5.09 7.83
N PHE A 170 -16.29 6.02 7.02
CA PHE A 170 -17.51 5.84 6.23
C PHE A 170 -17.41 4.67 5.25
N LEU A 171 -16.22 4.43 4.70
CA LEU A 171 -15.91 3.30 3.81
C LEU A 171 -15.70 1.97 4.55
N GLY A 172 -15.87 1.93 5.88
CA GLY A 172 -15.73 0.73 6.69
C GLY A 172 -14.31 0.47 7.21
N MET A 173 -13.42 1.46 7.12
CA MET A 173 -12.06 1.34 7.63
C MET A 173 -11.95 1.76 9.10
N SER A 174 -11.02 1.15 9.82
CA SER A 174 -10.44 1.76 11.02
C SER A 174 -9.29 2.67 10.64
N THR A 175 -9.02 3.72 11.41
CA THR A 175 -7.93 4.67 11.16
C THR A 175 -6.93 4.68 12.30
N THR A 176 -5.67 4.96 11.99
CA THR A 176 -4.64 5.27 12.99
C THR A 176 -3.70 6.33 12.44
N GLU A 177 -3.24 7.25 13.29
CA GLU A 177 -2.26 8.26 12.91
C GLU A 177 -0.84 7.74 13.16
N ILE A 178 0.04 7.84 12.15
CA ILE A 178 1.46 7.51 12.27
C ILE A 178 2.28 8.58 11.51
N PRO A 179 3.33 9.16 12.11
CA PRO A 179 4.25 10.06 11.41
C PRO A 179 4.90 9.40 10.18
N ALA A 180 5.22 10.19 9.16
CA ALA A 180 5.71 9.67 7.87
C ALA A 180 6.95 8.77 8.00
N HIS A 181 7.93 9.18 8.81
CA HIS A 181 9.14 8.40 9.10
C HIS A 181 8.81 7.06 9.77
N ASP A 182 7.96 7.08 10.80
CA ASP A 182 7.62 5.87 11.54
C ASP A 182 6.78 4.92 10.71
N HIS A 183 5.89 5.46 9.87
CA HIS A 183 5.14 4.67 8.88
C HIS A 183 6.11 3.91 7.98
N ASP A 184 7.01 4.63 7.30
CA ASP A 184 7.92 4.02 6.32
C ASP A 184 8.87 3.01 6.97
N LYS A 185 9.32 3.29 8.19
CA LYS A 185 10.09 2.34 9.01
C LYS A 185 9.26 1.11 9.37
N ILE A 186 8.02 1.25 9.82
CA ILE A 186 7.16 0.09 10.15
C ILE A 186 6.95 -0.76 8.90
N LEU A 187 6.59 -0.12 7.77
CA LEU A 187 6.28 -0.81 6.52
C LEU A 187 7.51 -1.47 5.90
N SER A 188 8.74 -0.98 6.16
CA SER A 188 9.95 -1.69 5.75
C SER A 188 10.03 -3.08 6.39
N TYR A 189 9.71 -3.20 7.69
CA TYR A 189 9.72 -4.48 8.41
C TYR A 189 8.52 -5.38 8.10
N VAL A 190 7.31 -4.82 8.05
CA VAL A 190 6.07 -5.63 7.99
C VAL A 190 5.54 -5.84 6.57
N SER A 191 6.15 -5.20 5.55
CA SER A 191 5.68 -5.28 4.16
C SER A 191 6.82 -5.38 3.14
N HIS A 192 7.71 -4.38 3.08
CA HIS A 192 8.67 -4.27 1.96
C HIS A 192 9.78 -5.31 2.01
N VAL A 193 10.45 -5.49 3.16
CA VAL A 193 11.46 -6.52 3.34
C VAL A 193 10.88 -7.92 3.16
N PRO A 194 9.69 -8.27 3.71
CA PRO A 194 9.03 -9.52 3.39
C PRO A 194 8.88 -9.81 1.89
N HIS A 195 8.52 -8.81 1.07
CA HIS A 195 8.43 -8.99 -0.39
C HIS A 195 9.79 -9.26 -1.04
N LEU A 196 10.84 -8.54 -0.62
CA LEU A 196 12.20 -8.76 -1.12
C LEU A 196 12.75 -10.13 -0.70
N ILE A 197 12.56 -10.52 0.56
CA ILE A 197 13.01 -11.83 1.08
C ILE A 197 12.24 -12.97 0.41
N SER A 198 10.92 -12.85 0.23
CA SER A 198 10.12 -13.82 -0.53
C SER A 198 10.63 -13.99 -1.96
N SER A 199 10.95 -12.89 -2.64
CA SER A 199 11.49 -12.91 -4.00
C SER A 199 12.90 -13.52 -4.05
N LEU A 200 13.77 -13.11 -3.14
CA LEU A 200 15.13 -13.68 -2.99
C LEU A 200 15.06 -15.18 -2.73
N MET A 201 14.20 -15.62 -1.82
CA MET A 201 14.03 -17.04 -1.48
C MET A 201 13.54 -17.84 -2.68
N THR A 202 12.59 -17.30 -3.46
CA THR A 202 12.09 -17.95 -4.68
C THR A 202 13.21 -18.14 -5.70
N ASN A 203 13.97 -17.09 -5.98
CA ASN A 203 15.07 -17.12 -6.94
C ASN A 203 16.19 -18.05 -6.49
N TRP A 204 16.62 -17.94 -5.23
CA TRP A 204 17.66 -18.78 -4.62
C TRP A 204 17.33 -20.27 -4.69
N VAL A 205 16.08 -20.64 -4.37
CA VAL A 205 15.63 -22.04 -4.45
C VAL A 205 15.63 -22.54 -5.90
N TRP A 206 15.18 -21.73 -6.86
CA TRP A 206 15.16 -22.11 -8.28
C TRP A 206 16.56 -22.21 -8.92
N GLU A 207 17.51 -21.41 -8.44
CA GLU A 207 18.91 -21.44 -8.89
C GLU A 207 19.68 -22.67 -8.38
N ASN A 208 19.22 -23.32 -7.30
CA ASN A 208 19.82 -24.55 -6.82
C ASN A 208 19.62 -25.71 -7.82
N GLY A 209 20.72 -26.22 -8.37
CA GLY A 209 20.69 -27.24 -9.43
C GLY A 209 19.94 -28.52 -9.04
N CYS A 210 20.13 -29.01 -7.81
CA CYS A 210 19.45 -30.20 -7.30
C CYS A 210 17.94 -29.96 -7.19
N VAL A 211 17.53 -28.84 -6.57
CA VAL A 211 16.10 -28.50 -6.48
C VAL A 211 15.49 -28.39 -7.87
N ARG A 212 16.14 -27.71 -8.81
CA ARG A 212 15.63 -27.53 -10.17
C ARG A 212 15.48 -28.86 -10.90
N GLU A 213 16.50 -29.71 -10.87
CA GLU A 213 16.50 -31.02 -11.51
C GLU A 213 15.35 -31.89 -11.01
N PHE A 214 15.23 -32.07 -9.70
CA PHE A 214 14.18 -32.92 -9.14
C PHE A 214 12.79 -32.28 -9.27
N THR A 215 12.67 -30.95 -9.21
CA THR A 215 11.37 -30.27 -9.41
C THR A 215 10.87 -30.45 -10.83
N GLN A 216 11.75 -30.35 -11.83
CA GLN A 216 11.39 -30.54 -13.24
C GLN A 216 10.99 -31.99 -13.56
N ASN A 217 11.59 -32.96 -12.88
CA ASN A 217 11.34 -34.38 -13.08
C ASN A 217 10.24 -34.96 -12.18
N SER A 218 9.75 -34.19 -11.20
CA SER A 218 8.73 -34.65 -10.26
C SER A 218 7.32 -34.50 -10.85
N PRO A 219 6.44 -35.51 -10.72
CA PRO A 219 5.04 -35.40 -11.16
C PRO A 219 4.22 -34.46 -10.26
N LEU A 220 4.71 -34.10 -9.08
CA LEU A 220 4.08 -33.20 -8.11
C LEU A 220 5.08 -32.15 -7.61
N PRO A 221 4.64 -30.96 -7.16
CA PRO A 221 5.54 -29.96 -6.60
C PRO A 221 6.37 -30.51 -5.43
N LEU A 222 7.70 -30.28 -5.45
CA LEU A 222 8.61 -30.59 -4.34
C LEU A 222 8.58 -29.51 -3.24
N THR A 223 7.40 -28.96 -2.99
CA THR A 223 7.20 -27.85 -2.06
C THR A 223 6.15 -28.21 -1.03
N GLY A 224 6.43 -27.89 0.23
CA GLY A 224 5.44 -27.95 1.30
C GLY A 224 4.61 -26.67 1.38
N GLY A 225 3.53 -26.71 2.18
CA GLY A 225 2.66 -25.55 2.41
C GLY A 225 3.42 -24.31 2.90
N GLY A 226 4.41 -24.48 3.78
CA GLY A 226 5.20 -23.36 4.31
C GLY A 226 5.99 -22.60 3.23
N PHE A 227 6.63 -23.32 2.29
CA PHE A 227 7.35 -22.67 1.19
C PHE A 227 6.39 -21.91 0.26
N ARG A 228 5.24 -22.52 -0.06
CA ARG A 228 4.21 -21.88 -0.87
C ARG A 228 3.70 -20.58 -0.23
N ASP A 229 3.45 -20.61 1.08
CA ASP A 229 2.90 -19.45 1.78
C ASP A 229 3.94 -18.32 1.90
N MET A 230 5.21 -18.66 2.14
CA MET A 230 6.31 -17.70 2.19
C MET A 230 6.66 -17.10 0.82
N THR A 231 6.49 -17.86 -0.28
CA THR A 231 6.75 -17.37 -1.66
C THR A 231 5.55 -16.75 -2.34
N ARG A 232 4.34 -16.84 -1.77
CA ARG A 232 3.11 -16.32 -2.37
C ARG A 232 3.25 -14.87 -2.84
N ILE A 233 3.91 -14.02 -2.03
CA ILE A 233 4.07 -12.60 -2.34
C ILE A 233 5.20 -12.28 -3.33
N ALA A 234 6.05 -13.26 -3.68
CA ALA A 234 7.00 -13.11 -4.79
C ALA A 234 6.30 -13.02 -6.16
N GLY A 235 5.05 -13.48 -6.26
CA GLY A 235 4.22 -13.33 -7.46
C GLY A 235 3.63 -11.93 -7.65
N SER A 236 3.94 -10.97 -6.78
CA SER A 236 3.39 -9.62 -6.84
C SER A 236 3.89 -8.84 -8.07
N ASN A 237 3.08 -7.89 -8.54
CA ASN A 237 3.38 -7.10 -9.75
C ASN A 237 4.67 -6.26 -9.60
N PRO A 238 5.73 -6.51 -10.39
CA PRO A 238 6.99 -5.77 -10.30
C PRO A 238 6.87 -4.27 -10.58
N LYS A 239 5.93 -3.87 -11.45
CA LYS A 239 5.68 -2.45 -11.79
C LYS A 239 5.09 -1.68 -10.61
N MET A 240 4.38 -2.37 -9.72
CA MET A 240 3.84 -1.78 -8.49
C MET A 240 4.93 -1.69 -7.41
N TRP A 241 5.73 -2.73 -7.24
CA TRP A 241 6.70 -2.84 -6.15
C TRP A 241 8.00 -2.06 -6.38
N SER A 242 8.46 -1.93 -7.63
CA SER A 242 9.70 -1.19 -7.91
C SER A 242 9.67 0.27 -7.41
N PRO A 243 8.60 1.07 -7.66
CA PRO A 243 8.46 2.40 -7.05
C PRO A 243 8.39 2.40 -5.52
N ILE A 244 7.81 1.37 -4.90
CA ILE A 244 7.76 1.23 -3.43
C ILE A 244 9.17 1.03 -2.87
N PHE A 245 9.96 0.16 -3.51
CA PHE A 245 11.35 -0.05 -3.12
C PHE A 245 12.20 1.20 -3.29
N SER A 246 11.99 1.94 -4.39
CA SER A 246 12.70 3.20 -4.63
C SER A 246 12.35 4.24 -3.56
N SER A 247 11.07 4.47 -3.29
CA SER A 247 10.61 5.53 -2.38
C SER A 247 10.86 5.26 -0.90
N ASN A 248 11.22 4.04 -0.53
CA ASN A 248 11.58 3.69 0.85
C ASN A 248 12.93 2.95 0.95
N GLN A 249 13.83 3.22 0.00
CA GLN A 249 15.10 2.50 -0.15
C GLN A 249 15.93 2.52 1.14
N GLU A 250 16.00 3.66 1.83
CA GLU A 250 16.83 3.81 3.04
C GLU A 250 16.34 2.95 4.20
N GLU A 251 15.04 2.96 4.52
CA GLU A 251 14.49 2.15 5.62
C GLU A 251 14.50 0.65 5.27
N ILE A 252 14.31 0.31 3.99
CA ILE A 252 14.47 -1.07 3.51
C ILE A 252 15.91 -1.54 3.71
N TYR A 253 16.89 -0.71 3.35
CA TYR A 253 18.30 -1.02 3.52
C TYR A 253 18.65 -1.23 5.01
N LYS A 254 18.23 -0.31 5.89
CA LYS A 254 18.43 -0.43 7.35
C LYS A 254 17.80 -1.71 7.90
N ALA A 255 16.58 -2.03 7.48
CA ALA A 255 15.88 -3.23 7.91
C ALA A 255 16.56 -4.52 7.41
N LEU A 256 17.09 -4.52 6.18
CA LEU A 256 17.86 -5.65 5.64
C LEU A 256 19.20 -5.84 6.35
N LEU A 257 19.87 -4.77 6.78
CA LEU A 257 21.07 -4.87 7.60
C LEU A 257 20.77 -5.52 8.96
N ASP A 258 19.70 -5.10 9.65
CA ASP A 258 19.26 -5.74 10.89
C ASP A 258 18.91 -7.23 10.66
N TYR A 259 18.20 -7.53 9.57
CA TYR A 259 17.87 -8.90 9.20
C TYR A 259 19.13 -9.75 8.94
N LYS A 260 20.11 -9.20 8.21
CA LYS A 260 21.39 -9.85 7.94
C LYS A 260 22.15 -10.15 9.24
N ASP A 261 22.23 -9.19 10.17
CA ASP A 261 22.92 -9.40 11.45
C ASP A 261 22.26 -10.51 12.29
N ARG A 262 20.93 -10.65 12.21
CA ARG A 262 20.21 -11.76 12.84
C ARG A 262 20.49 -13.10 12.15
N LEU A 263 20.55 -13.10 10.81
CA LEU A 263 20.93 -14.28 10.04
C LEU A 263 22.36 -14.73 10.34
N ASP A 264 23.32 -13.81 10.46
CA ASP A 264 24.71 -14.13 10.79
C ASP A 264 24.83 -14.77 12.17
N LYS A 265 24.05 -14.29 13.15
CA LYS A 265 23.95 -14.94 14.48
C LYS A 265 23.38 -16.35 14.35
N LEU A 266 22.32 -16.53 13.56
CA LEU A 266 21.72 -17.84 13.32
C LEU A 266 22.73 -18.82 12.67
N LEU A 267 23.52 -18.35 11.69
CA LEU A 267 24.55 -19.13 11.04
C LEU A 267 25.66 -19.55 12.03
N SER A 268 26.06 -18.63 12.92
CA SER A 268 27.03 -18.95 13.97
C SER A 268 26.52 -20.04 14.93
N GLU A 269 25.22 -20.02 15.27
CA GLU A 269 24.59 -21.04 16.12
C GLU A 269 24.36 -22.38 15.40
N LEU A 270 24.22 -22.37 14.07
CA LEU A 270 24.07 -23.57 13.22
C LEU A 270 25.41 -24.19 12.78
N SER A 271 26.55 -23.59 13.14
CA SER A 271 27.86 -24.06 12.69
C SER A 271 28.07 -25.54 13.06
N PRO A 272 28.45 -26.40 12.10
CA PRO A 272 28.66 -27.83 12.34
C PRO A 272 29.91 -28.11 13.19
N GLU A 273 30.70 -27.08 13.51
CA GLU A 273 31.85 -27.17 14.42
C GLU A 273 31.44 -27.55 15.86
N LYS A 274 30.17 -27.38 16.22
CA LYS A 274 29.62 -27.73 17.53
C LYS A 274 28.33 -28.55 17.36
N PRO A 275 28.04 -29.51 18.26
CA PRO A 275 26.75 -30.16 18.30
C PRO A 275 25.61 -29.16 18.47
N LEU A 276 24.49 -29.41 17.81
CA LEU A 276 23.29 -28.59 17.90
C LEU A 276 22.69 -28.66 19.32
N ASP A 277 22.57 -27.53 20.03
CA ASP A 277 21.90 -27.47 21.32
C ASP A 277 20.37 -27.44 21.14
N LEU A 278 19.73 -28.60 21.27
CA LEU A 278 18.28 -28.74 21.07
C LEU A 278 17.46 -27.77 21.93
N LYS A 279 17.84 -27.53 23.19
CA LYS A 279 17.08 -26.64 24.09
C LYS A 279 17.14 -25.19 23.64
N ARG A 280 18.29 -24.75 23.12
CA ARG A 280 18.45 -23.41 22.53
C ARG A 280 17.52 -23.20 21.33
N TRP A 281 17.38 -24.21 20.48
CA TRP A 281 16.51 -24.18 19.30
C TRP A 281 15.02 -24.27 19.63
N GLU A 282 14.65 -25.10 20.61
CA GLU A 282 13.28 -25.09 21.17
C GLU A 282 12.92 -23.70 21.69
N SER A 283 13.83 -23.07 22.45
CA SER A 283 13.62 -21.73 22.98
C SER A 283 13.51 -20.65 21.88
N PHE A 284 14.32 -20.76 20.83
CA PHE A 284 14.24 -19.87 19.66
C PHE A 284 12.87 -19.93 18.97
N MET A 285 12.38 -21.15 18.74
CA MET A 285 11.10 -21.39 18.07
C MET A 285 9.91 -20.99 18.95
N GLU A 286 9.99 -21.22 20.26
CA GLU A 286 8.97 -20.79 21.21
C GLU A 286 8.89 -19.26 21.30
N GLN A 287 10.02 -18.56 21.32
CA GLN A 287 10.03 -17.10 21.26
C GLN A 287 9.39 -16.59 19.96
N SER A 288 9.71 -17.22 18.82
CA SER A 288 9.11 -16.88 17.53
C SER A 288 7.59 -17.06 17.52
N ARG A 289 7.08 -18.09 18.22
CA ARG A 289 5.63 -18.31 18.39
C ARG A 289 4.98 -17.20 19.20
N ILE A 290 5.58 -16.82 20.32
CA ILE A 290 5.09 -15.74 21.19
C ILE A 290 5.05 -14.41 20.43
N ASP A 291 6.14 -14.06 19.74
CA ASP A 291 6.26 -12.82 19.00
C ASP A 291 5.26 -12.76 17.83
N ARG A 292 5.12 -13.86 17.09
CA ARG A 292 4.09 -13.99 16.04
C ARG A 292 2.70 -13.72 16.60
N ASP A 293 2.34 -14.37 17.71
CA ASP A 293 1.00 -14.22 18.29
C ASP A 293 0.76 -12.79 18.80
N ALA A 294 1.82 -12.09 19.25
CA ALA A 294 1.76 -10.68 19.60
C ALA A 294 1.59 -9.76 18.38
N ILE A 295 2.31 -10.01 17.28
CA ILE A 295 2.20 -9.23 16.03
C ILE A 295 0.80 -9.42 15.41
N LEU A 296 0.25 -10.64 15.46
CA LEU A 296 -1.04 -10.98 14.86
C LEU A 296 -2.26 -10.69 15.75
N LYS A 297 -2.07 -10.17 16.98
CA LYS A 297 -3.07 -10.08 18.07
C LYS A 297 -4.30 -9.19 17.81
N LYS A 298 -4.63 -8.87 16.54
CA LYS A 298 -5.84 -8.19 16.06
C LYS A 298 -6.39 -8.71 14.72
N GLN A 299 -5.77 -9.70 14.07
CA GLN A 299 -6.24 -10.17 12.75
C GLN A 299 -7.43 -11.15 12.81
N ASN A 300 -7.67 -11.80 13.96
CA ASN A 300 -8.72 -12.82 14.09
C ASN A 300 -10.05 -12.31 14.67
N ASP A 301 -10.07 -11.15 15.35
CA ASP A 301 -11.31 -10.57 15.88
C ASP A 301 -12.15 -9.86 14.80
N SER A 302 -11.58 -9.63 13.61
CA SER A 302 -12.29 -9.08 12.45
C SER A 302 -12.92 -10.14 11.53
N LYS A 303 -12.84 -11.43 11.91
CA LYS A 303 -13.45 -12.55 11.18
C LYS A 303 -14.65 -13.20 11.88
N ASN A 304 -15.06 -12.72 13.05
CA ASN A 304 -16.31 -13.15 13.68
C ASN A 304 -17.32 -11.98 13.60
N PRO A 305 -18.48 -12.18 12.94
CA PRO A 305 -19.55 -11.17 12.89
C PRO A 305 -20.17 -10.92 14.26
#